data_AF-A0A1X7URX9-F1
#
_entry.id   AF-A0A1X7URX9-F1
#
_cell.length_a   1.000
_cell.length_b   1.000
_cell.length_c   1.000
_cell.angle_alpha   90.00
_cell.angle_beta   90.00
_cell.angle_gamma   90.00
#
_symmetry.space_group_name_H-M   'P 1'
#
loop_
_entity.id
_entity.type
_entity.pdbx_description
1 polymer ?
#
loop_
_entity_poly.entity_id
_entity_poly.type
_entity_poly.pdbx_seq_one_letter_code
_entity_poly.pdbx_strand_id
1 'polypeptide(L)'
;MADDYEVLELQFRPDLLQPAAHLLNEQWPRSLETRKHSISDSKTDLPVSLLLITKDKERVIGFVRIFKVANRSNAGLIESLVISPGTT
;
A
#
# COMPACT_ATOMS: atom_id res chain seq x y z
N MET A 1 -7.91 -8.34 -22.92
CA MET A 1 -7.52 -6.92 -22.75
C MET A 1 -6.75 -6.89 -21.46
N ALA A 2 -5.45 -6.65 -21.48
CA ALA A 2 -4.67 -6.64 -20.24
C ALA A 2 -5.09 -5.39 -19.46
N ASP A 3 -5.69 -5.56 -18.29
CA ASP A 3 -5.85 -4.46 -17.36
C ASP A 3 -4.47 -3.83 -17.13
N ASP A 4 -4.37 -2.54 -17.44
CA ASP A 4 -3.15 -1.77 -17.31
C ASP A 4 -3.07 -1.31 -15.85
N TYR A 5 -2.24 -1.98 -15.06
CA TYR A 5 -1.99 -1.67 -13.66
C TYR A 5 -0.58 -1.10 -13.48
N GLU A 6 -0.42 -0.18 -12.54
CA GLU A 6 0.86 0.43 -12.18
C GLU A 6 1.15 0.22 -10.69
N VAL A 7 2.40 -0.02 -10.33
CA VAL A 7 2.85 -0.04 -8.93
C VAL A 7 3.56 1.26 -8.62
N LEU A 8 3.11 1.95 -7.58
CA LEU A 8 3.70 3.22 -7.12
C LEU A 8 4.03 3.20 -5.63
N GLU A 9 5.00 4.02 -5.24
CA GLU A 9 5.30 4.27 -3.83
C GLU A 9 4.35 5.34 -3.27
N LEU A 10 3.75 5.06 -2.11
CA LEU A 10 2.77 5.94 -1.47
C LEU A 10 3.31 7.36 -1.20
N GLN A 11 4.61 7.51 -0.94
CA GLN A 11 5.20 8.82 -0.64
C GLN A 11 5.08 9.83 -1.79
N PHE A 12 5.03 9.34 -3.05
CA PHE A 12 4.89 10.18 -4.23
C PHE A 12 3.43 10.49 -4.55
N ARG A 13 2.49 9.84 -3.85
CA ARG A 13 1.04 9.98 -4.01
C ARG A 13 0.35 10.07 -2.64
N PRO A 14 0.62 11.12 -1.84
CA PRO A 14 0.01 11.29 -0.52
C PRO A 14 -1.53 11.44 -0.61
N ASP A 15 -2.05 11.84 -1.76
CA ASP A 15 -3.48 11.85 -2.08
C ASP A 15 -4.12 10.45 -1.97
N LEU A 16 -3.34 9.40 -2.19
CA LEU A 16 -3.79 8.00 -2.11
C LEU A 16 -3.70 7.40 -0.69
N LEU A 17 -3.28 8.17 0.31
CA LEU A 17 -3.17 7.72 1.70
C LEU A 17 -4.51 7.20 2.25
N GLN A 18 -5.58 7.96 2.01
CA GLN A 18 -6.92 7.60 2.49
C GLN A 18 -7.50 6.38 1.74
N PRO A 19 -7.46 6.31 0.40
CA PRO A 19 -7.81 5.09 -0.35
C PRO A 19 -7.06 3.84 0.14
N ALA A 20 -5.75 3.93 0.35
CA ALA A 20 -4.95 2.82 0.88
C ALA A 20 -5.38 2.40 2.30
N ALA A 21 -5.68 3.38 3.16
CA ALA A 21 -6.18 3.13 4.51
C ALA A 21 -7.56 2.45 4.51
N HIS A 22 -8.44 2.81 3.56
CA HIS A 22 -9.72 2.14 3.36
C HIS A 22 -9.53 0.68 2.96
N LEU A 23 -8.69 0.40 1.94
CA LEU A 23 -8.42 -0.97 1.48
C LEU A 23 -7.91 -1.88 2.62
N LEU A 24 -6.98 -1.38 3.43
CA LEU A 24 -6.49 -2.12 4.60
C LEU A 24 -7.58 -2.39 5.65
N ASN A 25 -8.54 -1.48 5.78
CA ASN A 25 -9.64 -1.61 6.73
C ASN A 25 -10.72 -2.59 6.27
N GLU A 26 -10.90 -2.78 4.96
CA GLU A 26 -11.77 -3.82 4.42
C GLU A 26 -11.31 -5.22 4.85
N GLN A 27 -9.99 -5.44 4.87
CA GLN A 27 -9.42 -6.74 5.28
C GLN A 27 -9.21 -6.85 6.79
N TRP A 28 -8.80 -5.77 7.45
CA TRP A 28 -8.49 -5.76 8.88
C TRP A 28 -9.08 -4.50 9.55
N PRO A 29 -10.29 -4.55 10.10
CA PRO A 29 -10.97 -3.36 10.63
C PRO A 29 -10.24 -2.67 11.79
N ARG A 30 -9.95 -1.38 11.63
CA ARG A 30 -9.40 -0.43 12.63
C ARG A 30 -10.02 0.95 12.39
N SER A 31 -9.80 1.92 13.27
CA SER A 31 -10.17 3.31 12.94
C SER A 31 -9.38 3.81 11.73
N LEU A 32 -10.03 4.59 10.85
CA LEU A 32 -9.41 5.12 9.64
C LEU A 32 -8.17 5.97 9.97
N GLU A 33 -8.24 6.78 11.02
CA GLU A 33 -7.12 7.59 11.49
C GLU A 33 -5.93 6.73 11.94
N THR A 34 -6.19 5.62 12.65
CA THR A 34 -5.13 4.67 13.03
C THR A 34 -4.48 4.04 11.80
N ARG A 35 -5.25 3.71 10.76
CA ARG A 35 -4.70 3.21 9.50
C ARG A 35 -3.83 4.24 8.81
N LYS A 36 -4.33 5.47 8.66
CA LYS A 36 -3.58 6.58 8.05
C LYS A 36 -2.27 6.83 8.79
N HIS A 37 -2.31 6.89 10.12
CA HIS A 37 -1.12 7.06 10.95
C HIS A 37 -0.12 5.88 10.78
N SER A 38 -0.63 4.65 10.70
CA SER A 38 0.22 3.45 10.56
C SER A 38 0.98 3.36 9.24
N ILE A 39 0.53 4.05 8.20
CA ILE A 39 1.14 3.98 6.86
C ILE A 39 1.75 5.31 6.41
N SER A 40 1.54 6.39 7.16
CA SER A 40 2.03 7.74 6.83
C SER A 40 3.55 7.90 6.91
N ASP A 41 4.27 7.04 7.63
CA ASP A 41 5.73 7.09 7.72
C ASP A 41 6.45 6.39 6.56
N SER A 42 5.76 6.14 5.44
CA SER A 42 6.36 5.57 4.21
C SER A 42 7.48 6.46 3.65
N LYS A 43 8.58 5.84 3.18
CA LYS A 43 9.79 6.49 2.65
C LYS A 43 10.27 5.84 1.34
N THR A 44 11.27 6.44 0.67
CA THR A 44 11.95 5.91 -0.55
C THR A 44 12.88 4.74 -0.27
N ASP A 45 13.23 4.53 0.99
CA ASP A 45 14.04 3.39 1.43
C ASP A 45 13.13 2.38 2.14
N LEU A 46 13.25 2.21 3.45
CA LEU A 46 12.37 1.35 4.23
C LEU A 46 12.04 2.02 5.58
N PRO A 47 10.78 1.95 6.05
CA PRO A 47 9.66 1.23 5.44
C PRO A 47 9.09 1.93 4.20
N VAL A 48 8.74 1.15 3.18
CA VAL A 48 8.06 1.63 1.97
C VAL A 48 6.69 0.98 1.85
N SER A 49 5.69 1.80 1.54
CA SER A 49 4.36 1.34 1.15
C SER A 49 4.20 1.44 -0.35
N LEU A 50 3.89 0.30 -0.98
CA LEU A 50 3.62 0.19 -2.41
C LEU A 50 2.12 0.02 -2.63
N LEU A 51 1.63 0.70 -3.66
CA LEU A 51 0.24 0.69 -4.08
C LEU A 51 0.15 0.06 -5.46
N LEU A 52 -0.79 -0.85 -5.67
CA LEU A 52 -1.23 -1.27 -7.00
C LEU A 52 -2.42 -0.40 -7.40
N ILE A 53 -2.29 0.34 -8.50
CA ILE A 53 -3.31 1.27 -9.00
C ILE A 53 -3.73 0.93 -10.43
N THR A 54 -4.97 1.27 -10.77
CA THR A 54 -5.48 1.21 -12.15
C THR A 54 -4.92 2.36 -13.00
N LYS A 55 -4.87 2.21 -14.34
CA LYS A 55 -4.36 3.23 -15.28
C LYS A 55 -5.00 4.61 -15.14
N ASP A 56 -6.29 4.66 -14.79
CA ASP A 56 -6.99 5.92 -14.49
C ASP A 56 -6.35 6.66 -13.28
N LYS A 57 -5.53 5.96 -12.49
CA LYS A 57 -4.85 6.44 -11.28
C LYS A 57 -5.81 6.90 -10.19
N GLU A 58 -7.07 6.51 -10.27
CA GLU A 58 -8.14 6.90 -9.34
C GLU A 58 -8.39 5.82 -8.29
N ARG A 59 -8.02 4.55 -8.55
CA ARG A 59 -8.31 3.44 -7.64
C ARG A 59 -7.06 2.72 -7.16
N VAL A 60 -6.96 2.58 -5.83
CA VAL A 60 -6.00 1.69 -5.17
C VAL A 60 -6.64 0.32 -5.03
N ILE A 61 -6.10 -0.66 -5.75
CA ILE A 61 -6.61 -2.04 -5.76
C ILE A 61 -5.68 -3.00 -5.03
N GLY A 62 -4.51 -2.54 -4.60
CA GLY A 62 -3.59 -3.34 -3.81
C GLY A 62 -2.70 -2.47 -2.94
N PHE A 63 -2.29 -3.04 -1.81
CA PHE A 63 -1.37 -2.41 -0.89
C PHE A 63 -0.41 -3.45 -0.34
N VAL A 64 0.85 -3.08 -0.19
CA VAL A 64 1.83 -3.85 0.57
C VAL A 64 2.80 -2.91 1.26
N ARG A 65 3.33 -3.34 2.41
CA ARG A 65 4.38 -2.62 3.11
C ARG A 65 5.61 -3.49 3.28
N ILE A 66 6.78 -2.90 3.04
CA ILE A 66 8.06 -3.58 3.17
C ILE A 66 8.88 -2.87 4.25
N PHE A 67 9.47 -3.64 5.17
CA PHE A 67 10.33 -3.16 6.25
C PHE A 67 11.73 -3.76 6.17
N LYS A 68 12.71 -3.11 6.80
CA LYS A 68 14.06 -3.70 6.99
C LYS A 68 13.99 -4.87 7.94
N VAL A 69 14.82 -5.89 7.70
CA VAL A 69 15.08 -6.95 8.67
C VAL A 69 16.35 -6.62 9.46
N ALA A 70 16.28 -6.67 10.79
CA ALA A 70 17.43 -6.42 11.65
C ALA A 70 18.61 -7.34 11.29
N ASN A 71 19.81 -6.77 11.20
CA ASN A 71 21.06 -7.47 10.85
C ASN A 71 21.05 -8.19 9.48
N ARG A 72 20.16 -7.83 8.55
CA ARG A 72 20.14 -8.35 7.18
C ARG A 72 19.93 -7.23 6.17
N SER A 73 21.00 -6.76 5.54
CA SER A 73 20.96 -5.65 4.59
C SER A 73 20.31 -6.00 3.23
N ASN A 74 20.20 -7.29 2.91
CA ASN A 74 19.64 -7.80 1.64
C ASN A 74 18.29 -8.52 1.83
N ALA A 75 17.58 -8.27 2.93
CA ALA A 75 16.29 -8.88 3.21
C ALA A 75 15.25 -7.82 3.62
N GLY A 76 14.01 -8.04 3.21
CA GLY A 76 12.85 -7.24 3.59
C GLY A 76 11.75 -8.10 4.22
N LEU A 77 11.03 -7.54 5.18
CA LEU A 77 9.80 -8.13 5.72
C LEU A 77 8.61 -7.56 4.96
N ILE A 78 7.77 -8.43 4.40
CA ILE A 78 6.52 -8.04 3.76
C ILE A 78 5.40 -8.13 4.79
N GLU A 79 4.67 -7.03 4.97
CA GLU A 79 3.52 -6.95 5.87
C GLU A 79 2.30 -6.32 5.17
N SER A 80 1.12 -6.63 5.71
CA SER A 80 -0.15 -5.99 5.31
C SER A 80 -0.44 -6.07 3.80
N LEU A 81 -0.04 -7.16 3.13
CA LEU A 81 -0.35 -7.40 1.71
C LEU A 81 -1.85 -7.63 1.54
N VAL A 82 -2.51 -6.81 0.73
CA VAL A 82 -3.92 -6.93 0.38
C VAL A 82 -4.13 -6.60 -1.08
N ILE A 83 -5.02 -7.34 -1.74
CA ILE A 83 -5.51 -7.08 -3.09
C ILE A 83 -7.03 -7.06 -3.02
N SER A 84 -7.65 -6.01 -3.57
CA SER A 84 -9.10 -5.89 -3.68
C SER A 84 -9.61 -7.02 -4.60
N PRO A 85 -10.68 -7.74 -4.22
CA PRO A 85 -11.28 -8.74 -5.10
C PRO A 85 -11.76 -8.03 -6.38
N GLY A 86 -11.26 -8.46 -7.53
CA GLY A 86 -11.63 -7.87 -8.82
C GLY A 86 -13.15 -7.87 -9.00
N THR A 87 -13.70 -6.73 -9.39
CA THR A 87 -15.10 -6.64 -9.81
C THR A 87 -15.18 -7.37 -11.15
N THR A 88 -15.63 -8.62 -11.13
CA THR A 88 -15.88 -9.43 -12.33
C THR A 88 -17.10 -8.91 -13.07
#